data_AF-A0A2W6PLY4-F1
#
_entry.id   AF-A0A2W6PLY4-F1
#
_cell.length_a   1.000
_cell.length_b   1.000
_cell.length_c   1.000
_cell.angle_alpha   90.00
_cell.angle_beta   90.00
_cell.angle_gamma   90.00
#
_symmetry.space_group_name_H-M   'P 1'
#
loop_
_entity.id
_entity.type
_entity.pdbx_description
1 polymer ?
#
loop_
_entity_poly.entity_id
_entity_poly.type
_entity_poly.pdbx_seq_one_letter_code
_entity_poly.pdbx_strand_id
1 'polypeptide(L)'
;MVLSTFIQAVAQILSMVINLYIWVIIIAAIISWVRPDPYNPIVQILYKLTEPLYAKIRRLIPTVISGVDLAPLIVLLGLKFIDLFIIKLLLNFSNL
;
A
#
# COMPACT_ATOMS: atom_id res chain seq x y z
N MET A 1 14.56 -27.52 -7.75
CA MET A 1 13.73 -27.69 -6.53
C MET A 1 14.05 -26.64 -5.47
N VAL A 2 15.26 -26.62 -4.89
CA VAL A 2 15.61 -25.67 -3.78
C VAL A 2 15.54 -24.18 -4.17
N LEU A 3 16.10 -23.80 -5.33
CA LEU A 3 16.07 -22.39 -5.79
C LEU A 3 14.64 -21.90 -6.05
N SER A 4 13.82 -22.74 -6.68
CA SER A 4 12.39 -22.46 -6.94
C SER A 4 11.63 -22.23 -5.64
N THR A 5 11.78 -23.13 -4.65
CA THR A 5 11.15 -22.94 -3.34
C THR A 5 11.62 -21.68 -2.61
N PHE A 6 12.89 -21.30 -2.77
CA PHE A 6 13.41 -20.07 -2.18
C PHE A 6 12.78 -18.82 -2.80
N ILE A 7 12.68 -18.76 -4.14
CA ILE A 7 12.04 -17.65 -4.85
C ILE A 7 10.56 -17.54 -4.46
N GLN A 8 9.84 -18.66 -4.37
CA GLN A 8 8.45 -18.67 -3.93
C GLN A 8 8.28 -18.13 -2.51
N ALA A 9 9.14 -18.54 -1.57
CA ALA A 9 9.10 -18.03 -0.20
C ALA A 9 9.35 -16.52 -0.15
N VAL A 10 10.35 -16.03 -0.89
CA VAL A 10 10.62 -14.58 -1.00
C VAL A 10 9.42 -13.83 -1.59
N ALA A 11 8.82 -14.36 -2.66
CA ALA A 11 7.62 -13.77 -3.27
C ALA A 11 6.45 -13.71 -2.27
N GLN A 12 6.22 -14.76 -1.49
CA GLN A 12 5.16 -14.78 -0.47
C GLN A 12 5.41 -13.77 0.65
N ILE A 13 6.63 -13.67 1.16
CA ILE A 13 6.99 -12.68 2.19
C ILE A 13 6.80 -11.26 1.65
N LEU A 14 7.24 -11.00 0.41
CA LEU A 14 7.04 -9.71 -0.24
C LEU A 14 5.54 -9.38 -0.36
N SER A 15 4.74 -10.34 -0.81
CA SER A 15 3.28 -10.18 -0.90
C SER A 15 2.66 -9.87 0.47
N MET A 16 3.11 -10.56 1.52
CA MET A 16 2.62 -10.32 2.89
C MET A 16 2.90 -8.89 3.34
N VAL A 17 4.10 -8.37 3.10
CA VAL A 17 4.49 -6.99 3.45
C VAL A 17 3.65 -5.97 2.67
N ILE A 18 3.45 -6.17 1.36
CA ILE A 18 2.61 -5.27 0.55
C ILE A 18 1.17 -5.29 1.05
N ASN A 19 0.62 -6.47 1.34
CA ASN A 19 -0.75 -6.60 1.85
C ASN A 19 -0.92 -5.99 3.25
N LEU A 20 0.06 -6.11 4.14
CA LEU A 20 0.07 -5.40 5.42
C LEU A 20 0.03 -3.88 5.22
N TYR A 21 0.84 -3.35 4.31
CA TYR A 21 0.84 -1.92 4.04
C TYR A 21 -0.46 -1.44 3.40
N ILE A 22 -1.09 -2.25 2.54
CA ILE A 22 -2.44 -2.00 2.02
C ILE A 22 -3.45 -1.84 3.16
N TRP A 23 -3.41 -2.72 4.18
CA TRP A 23 -4.28 -2.58 5.35
C TRP A 23 -4.02 -1.30 6.14
N VAL A 24 -2.76 -0.89 6.30
CA VAL A 24 -2.43 0.41 6.92
C VAL A 24 -3.07 1.56 6.14
N ILE A 25 -2.99 1.55 4.82
CA ILE A 25 -3.58 2.56 3.94
C ILE A 25 -5.12 2.58 4.05
N ILE A 26 -5.77 1.41 4.07
CA ILE A 26 -7.22 1.29 4.27
C ILE A 26 -7.64 1.88 5.61
N ILE A 27 -6.97 1.50 6.69
CA ILE A 27 -7.28 1.99 8.05
C ILE A 27 -7.09 3.50 8.11
N ALA A 28 -5.98 4.03 7.57
CA ALA A 28 -5.74 5.46 7.51
C ALA A 28 -6.81 6.21 6.70
N ALA A 29 -7.25 5.65 5.57
CA ALA A 29 -8.30 6.23 4.73
C ALA A 29 -9.65 6.31 5.46
N ILE A 30 -10.07 5.21 6.10
CA ILE A 30 -11.30 5.15 6.90
C ILE A 30 -11.24 6.17 8.05
N ILE A 31 -10.12 6.18 8.78
CA ILE A 31 -9.90 7.12 9.86
C ILE A 31 -9.98 8.56 9.34
N SER A 32 -9.40 8.88 8.18
CA SER A 32 -9.46 10.24 7.63
C SER A 32 -10.89 10.74 7.36
N TRP A 33 -11.83 9.85 7.02
CA TRP A 33 -13.23 10.23 6.74
C TRP A 33 -14.03 10.54 8.00
N VAL A 34 -13.68 9.95 9.13
CA VAL A 34 -14.41 10.18 10.40
C VAL A 34 -13.86 11.35 11.22
N ARG A 35 -12.85 12.08 10.71
CA ARG A 35 -12.25 13.28 11.33
C ARG A 35 -11.83 13.02 12.80
N PRO A 36 -10.82 12.18 13.02
CA PRO A 36 -10.39 11.74 14.34
C PRO A 36 -9.64 12.87 15.05
N ASP A 37 -9.42 12.72 16.36
CA ASP A 37 -8.51 13.60 17.10
C ASP A 37 -7.08 13.52 16.53
N PRO A 38 -6.51 14.63 16.00
CA PRO A 38 -5.16 14.65 15.45
C PRO A 38 -4.06 14.35 16.48
N TYR A 39 -4.33 14.54 17.77
CA TYR A 39 -3.36 14.28 18.83
C TYR A 39 -3.28 12.80 19.23
N ASN A 40 -4.21 11.97 18.76
CA ASN A 40 -4.17 10.54 19.04
C ASN A 40 -2.89 9.89 18.46
N PRO A 41 -2.08 9.17 19.27
CA PRO A 41 -0.83 8.56 18.81
C PRO A 41 -1.00 7.63 17.60
N ILE A 42 -2.11 6.89 17.53
CA ILE A 42 -2.41 5.97 16.41
C ILE A 42 -2.62 6.76 15.12
N VAL A 43 -3.34 7.89 15.19
CA VAL A 43 -3.57 8.77 14.03
C VAL A 43 -2.25 9.35 13.54
N GLN A 44 -1.38 9.79 14.45
CA GLN A 44 -0.06 10.31 14.09
C GLN A 44 0.83 9.24 13.43
N ILE A 45 0.80 7.99 13.92
CA ILE A 45 1.53 6.87 13.32
C ILE A 45 1.03 6.61 11.90
N LEU A 46 -0.29 6.49 11.72
CA LEU A 46 -0.89 6.28 10.40
C LEU A 46 -0.59 7.42 9.43
N TYR A 47 -0.63 8.66 9.90
CA TYR A 47 -0.25 9.82 9.09
C TYR A 47 1.23 9.74 8.66
N LYS A 48 2.15 9.45 9.59
CA LYS A 48 3.58 9.32 9.29
C LYS A 48 3.88 8.18 8.31
N LEU A 49 3.14 7.08 8.39
CA LEU A 49 3.31 5.93 7.50
C LEU A 49 2.76 6.20 6.09
N THR A 50 1.65 6.94 5.97
CA THR A 50 0.93 7.07 4.70
C THR A 50 1.24 8.36 3.94
N GLU A 51 1.51 9.47 4.65
CA GLU A 51 1.69 10.79 4.05
C GLU A 51 2.86 10.87 3.04
N PRO A 52 4.03 10.24 3.23
CA PRO A 52 5.09 10.29 2.23
C PRO A 52 4.66 9.79 0.85
N LEU A 53 3.75 8.81 0.80
CA LEU A 53 3.23 8.26 -0.44
C LEU A 53 2.06 9.10 -0.96
N TYR A 54 1.14 9.52 -0.08
CA TYR A 54 0.03 10.41 -0.46
C TYR A 54 0.53 11.75 -1.01
N ALA A 55 1.52 12.36 -0.39
CA ALA A 55 2.13 13.61 -0.84
C ALA A 55 2.77 13.46 -2.23
N LYS A 56 3.43 12.33 -2.50
CA LYS A 56 3.98 12.04 -3.84
C LYS A 56 2.86 11.95 -4.88
N ILE A 57 1.77 11.23 -4.57
CA ILE A 57 0.63 11.10 -5.49
C ILE A 57 -0.05 12.47 -5.72
N ARG A 58 -0.34 13.23 -4.66
CA ARG A 58 -0.94 14.58 -4.74
C ARG A 58 -0.10 15.56 -5.57
N ARG A 59 1.23 15.41 -5.58
CA ARG A 59 2.14 16.22 -6.40
C ARG A 59 2.09 15.84 -7.89
N LEU A 60 1.89 14.57 -8.20
CA LEU A 60 1.80 14.09 -9.58
C LEU A 60 0.43 14.39 -10.20
N ILE A 61 -0.63 14.19 -9.43
CA ILE A 61 -2.01 14.39 -9.86
C ILE A 61 -2.75 15.06 -8.70
N PRO A 62 -3.48 16.17 -8.92
CA PRO A 62 -4.32 16.76 -7.88
C PRO A 62 -5.45 15.78 -7.51
N THR A 63 -5.34 15.12 -6.36
CA THR A 63 -6.30 14.08 -5.93
C THR A 63 -7.40 14.61 -5.01
N VAL A 64 -7.29 15.86 -4.55
CA VAL A 64 -8.29 16.46 -3.65
C VAL A 64 -9.43 17.04 -4.49
N ILE A 65 -10.58 16.38 -4.45
CA ILE A 65 -11.78 16.77 -5.19
C ILE A 65 -12.89 17.06 -4.19
N SER A 66 -13.45 18.27 -4.24
CA SER A 66 -14.55 18.69 -3.37
C SER A 66 -14.28 18.47 -1.85
N GLY A 67 -13.01 18.60 -1.43
CA GLY A 67 -12.61 18.40 -0.03
C GLY A 67 -12.37 16.95 0.39
N VAL A 68 -12.49 15.99 -0.53
CA VAL A 68 -12.15 14.57 -0.31
C VAL A 68 -10.86 14.24 -1.04
N ASP A 69 -9.91 13.60 -0.36
CA ASP A 69 -8.67 13.17 -0.97
C ASP A 69 -8.77 11.75 -1.53
N LEU A 70 -8.54 11.61 -2.83
CA LEU A 70 -8.50 10.32 -3.54
C LEU A 70 -7.12 9.67 -3.57
N ALA A 71 -6.07 10.31 -3.02
CA ALA A 71 -4.73 9.73 -2.96
C ALA A 71 -4.70 8.32 -2.33
N PRO A 72 -5.43 8.04 -1.22
CA PRO A 72 -5.47 6.69 -0.66
C PRO A 72 -5.94 5.63 -1.66
N LEU A 73 -6.96 5.95 -2.47
CA LEU A 73 -7.47 5.03 -3.49
C LEU A 73 -6.44 4.74 -4.57
N ILE A 74 -5.76 5.78 -5.07
CA ILE A 74 -4.72 5.61 -6.10
C ILE A 74 -3.56 4.77 -5.55
N VAL A 75 -3.16 5.01 -4.31
CA VAL A 75 -2.12 4.22 -3.64
C VAL A 75 -2.53 2.76 -3.49
N LEU A 76 -3.77 2.48 -3.08
CA LEU A 76 -4.28 1.11 -2.97
C LEU A 76 -4.24 0.38 -4.31
N LEU A 77 -4.68 1.03 -5.38
CA LEU A 77 -4.64 0.47 -6.73
C LEU A 77 -3.21 0.20 -7.18
N GLY A 78 -2.29 1.15 -6.95
CA GLY A 78 -0.87 0.98 -7.28
C GLY A 78 -0.23 -0.18 -6.50
N LEU A 79 -0.45 -0.27 -5.19
CA LEU A 79 0.07 -1.35 -4.36
C LEU A 79 -0.51 -2.71 -4.76
N LYS A 80 -1.82 -2.80 -5.04
CA LYS A 80 -2.43 -4.05 -5.53
C LYS A 80 -1.92 -4.45 -6.89
N PHE A 81 -1.70 -3.49 -7.79
CA PHE A 81 -1.07 -3.77 -9.07
C PHE A 81 0.34 -4.32 -8.89
N ILE A 82 1.17 -3.69 -8.04
CA ILE A 82 2.53 -4.13 -7.75
C ILE A 82 2.53 -5.55 -7.16
N ASP A 83 1.68 -5.82 -6.18
CA ASP A 83 1.51 -7.16 -5.59
C ASP A 83 1.16 -8.19 -6.67
N LEU A 84 0.11 -7.95 -7.45
CA LEU A 84 -0.32 -8.89 -8.49
C LEU A 84 0.74 -9.09 -9.57
N PHE A 85 1.38 -8.02 -10.03
CA PHE A 85 2.31 -8.07 -11.15
C PHE A 85 3.64 -8.68 -10.73
N ILE A 86 4.29 -8.15 -9.70
CA ILE A 86 5.62 -8.58 -9.28
C ILE A 86 5.58 -10.00 -8.71
N ILE A 87 4.57 -10.34 -7.92
CA ILE A 87 4.49 -11.69 -7.32
C ILE A 87 4.23 -12.73 -8.41
N LYS A 88 3.29 -12.50 -9.33
CA LYS A 88 3.06 -13.44 -10.44
C LYS A 88 4.30 -13.58 -11.31
N LEU A 89 5.02 -12.48 -11.56
CA LEU A 89 6.26 -12.51 -12.33
C LEU A 89 7.32 -13.40 -11.64
N LEU A 90 7.56 -13.22 -10.35
CA LEU A 90 8.51 -14.03 -9.57
C LEU A 90 8.12 -15.52 -9.52
N LEU A 91 6.83 -15.81 -9.34
CA LEU A 91 6.33 -17.18 -9.32
C LEU A 91 6.46 -17.86 -10.69
N ASN A 92 6.22 -17.13 -11.79
CA ASN A 92 6.43 -17.66 -13.13
C ASN A 92 7.91 -17.98 -13.38
N PHE A 93 8.82 -17.09 -13.02
CA PHE A 93 10.27 -17.35 -13.12
C PHE A 93 10.72 -18.55 -12.31
N SER A 94 10.08 -18.81 -11.17
CA SER A 94 10.37 -19.97 -10.33
C SER A 94 9.96 -21.30 -10.95
N ASN A 95 9.04 -21.29 -11.92
CA ASN A 95 8.47 -22.47 -12.57
C ASN A 95 9.08 -22.75 -13.96
N LEU A 96 9.94 -21.85 -14.44
CA LEU A 96 10.80 -22.06 -15.62
C LEU A 96 12.02 -22.90 -15.24
#